data_AF-A0A957I3H3-F1
#
_entry.id   AF-A0A957I3H3-F1
#
_cell.length_a   1.000
_cell.length_b   1.000
_cell.length_c   1.000
_cell.angle_alpha   90.00
_cell.angle_beta   90.00
_cell.angle_gamma   90.00
#
_symmetry.space_group_name_H-M   'P 1'
#
loop_
_entity.id
_entity.type
_entity.pdbx_description
1 polymer ?
#
loop_
_entity_poly.entity_id
_entity_poly.type
_entity_poly.pdbx_seq_one_letter_code
_entity_poly.pdbx_strand_id
1 'polypeptide(L)'
;LAEAGALNLTFTTAARRVLLHGHCHQKALVGTEPSRLALGLPAYYEVREVDSGCCGMAGSFGYEAEHLDWSLAMGERRLMPAVREAGEDVIVAAAGTSCRHQIAHATGRRAYHPAEILRDALISPQK
;
A
#
# COMPACT_ATOMS: atom_id res chain seq x y z
N LEU A 1 -1.49 21.23 0.57
CA LEU A 1 -2.75 21.52 1.30
C LEU A 1 -2.60 21.26 2.79
N ALA A 2 -2.29 20.03 3.21
CA ALA A 2 -2.11 19.70 4.63
C ALA A 2 -1.01 20.52 5.33
N GLU A 3 0.19 20.56 4.75
CA GLU A 3 1.32 21.35 5.25
C GLU A 3 1.02 22.86 5.32
N ALA A 4 0.18 23.34 4.42
CA ALA A 4 -0.25 24.74 4.36
C ALA A 4 -1.47 25.03 5.27
N GLY A 5 -1.97 24.05 6.04
CA GLY A 5 -3.16 24.20 6.87
C GLY A 5 -4.48 24.41 6.09
N ALA A 6 -4.46 24.22 4.76
CA ALA A 6 -5.57 24.48 3.85
C ALA A 6 -6.39 23.22 3.50
N LEU A 7 -6.07 22.08 4.10
CA LEU A 7 -6.81 20.83 3.88
C LEU A 7 -8.08 20.80 4.75
N ASN A 8 -9.23 21.13 4.17
CA ASN A 8 -10.51 21.07 4.85
C ASN A 8 -11.12 19.66 4.80
N LEU A 9 -10.46 18.70 5.46
CA LEU A 9 -10.95 17.32 5.62
C LEU A 9 -10.90 16.95 7.09
N THR A 10 -11.93 16.27 7.57
CA THR A 10 -11.97 15.70 8.92
C THR A 10 -11.81 14.20 8.84
N PHE A 11 -10.78 13.68 9.50
CA PHE A 11 -10.52 12.26 9.61
C PHE A 11 -11.02 11.69 10.94
N THR A 12 -11.28 10.40 10.95
CA THR A 12 -11.59 9.62 12.15
C THR A 12 -10.45 9.67 13.17
N THR A 13 -10.79 9.45 14.44
CA THR A 13 -9.84 9.25 15.54
C THR A 13 -9.51 7.78 15.80
N ALA A 14 -9.99 6.87 14.95
CA ALA A 14 -9.68 5.45 15.08
C ALA A 14 -8.19 5.17 14.81
N ALA A 15 -7.55 4.41 15.70
CA ALA A 15 -6.18 3.95 15.49
C ALA A 15 -6.14 2.84 14.43
N ARG A 16 -5.21 2.96 13.47
CA ARG A 16 -4.97 1.94 12.43
C ARG A 16 -3.48 1.80 12.16
N ARG A 17 -3.07 0.58 11.82
CA ARG A 17 -1.71 0.29 11.35
C ARG A 17 -1.77 0.03 9.85
N VAL A 18 -0.87 0.66 9.10
CA VAL A 18 -0.80 0.55 7.64
C VAL A 18 0.59 0.10 7.24
N LEU A 19 0.66 -1.02 6.52
CA LEU A 19 1.87 -1.50 5.86
C LEU A 19 1.86 -1.05 4.40
N LEU A 20 2.72 -0.09 4.05
CA LEU A 20 2.81 0.48 2.71
C LEU A 20 3.83 -0.27 1.85
N HIS A 21 3.38 -0.74 0.68
CA HIS A 21 4.26 -1.10 -0.43
C HIS A 21 4.25 0.02 -1.47
N GLY A 22 5.37 0.76 -1.55
CA GLY A 22 5.56 1.76 -2.59
C GLY A 22 5.79 1.12 -3.97
N HIS A 23 5.07 1.60 -4.99
CA HIS A 23 5.18 1.08 -6.34
C HIS A 23 6.58 1.29 -6.92
N CYS A 24 7.15 0.31 -7.62
CA CYS A 24 8.51 0.41 -8.16
C CYS A 24 8.72 1.64 -9.07
N HIS A 25 7.77 1.96 -9.94
CA HIS A 25 7.84 3.19 -10.76
C HIS A 25 7.79 4.47 -9.92
N GLN A 26 6.98 4.51 -8.87
CA GLN A 26 6.90 5.67 -7.98
C GLN A 26 8.22 5.86 -7.24
N LYS A 27 8.78 4.78 -6.68
CA LYS A 27 10.08 4.77 -5.99
C LYS A 27 11.19 5.33 -6.88
N ALA A 28 11.24 4.91 -8.14
CA ALA A 28 12.26 5.35 -9.09
C ALA A 28 12.10 6.81 -9.52
N LEU A 29 10.87 7.33 -9.63
CA LEU A 29 10.62 8.67 -10.15
C LEU A 29 10.67 9.75 -9.07
N VAL A 30 10.00 9.53 -7.94
CA VAL A 30 9.72 10.60 -6.95
C VAL A 30 9.82 10.13 -5.50
N GLY A 31 10.11 8.85 -5.26
CA GLY A 31 10.08 8.27 -3.94
C GLY A 31 8.66 8.07 -3.38
N THR A 32 8.58 7.51 -2.18
CA THR A 32 7.34 7.04 -1.56
C THR A 32 6.86 7.89 -0.40
N GLU A 33 7.71 8.82 0.04
CA GLU A 33 7.46 9.70 1.16
C GLU A 33 6.12 10.46 1.05
N PRO A 34 5.72 11.03 -0.11
CA PRO A 34 4.42 11.68 -0.22
C PRO A 34 3.23 10.75 0.04
N SER A 35 3.32 9.48 -0.36
CA SER A 35 2.27 8.49 -0.06
C SER A 35 2.24 8.10 1.41
N ARG A 36 3.41 7.96 2.03
CA ARG A 36 3.53 7.68 3.46
C ARG A 36 2.94 8.82 4.30
N LEU A 37 3.28 10.07 3.97
CA LEU A 37 2.76 11.26 4.62
C LEU A 37 1.24 11.40 4.41
N ALA A 38 0.74 11.17 3.20
CA ALA A 38 -0.69 11.22 2.92
C ALA A 38 -1.46 10.18 3.75
N LEU A 39 -0.98 8.94 3.83
CA LEU A 39 -1.59 7.89 4.66
C LEU A 39 -1.51 8.19 6.16
N GLY A 40 -0.58 9.03 6.60
CA GLY A 40 -0.45 9.50 7.98
C GLY A 40 -1.26 10.76 8.31
N LEU A 41 -2.08 11.27 7.39
CA LEU A 41 -2.95 12.43 7.67
C LEU A 41 -3.97 12.17 8.78
N PRO A 42 -4.63 10.99 8.88
CA PRO A 42 -5.41 10.65 10.06
C PRO A 42 -4.50 10.52 11.29
N ALA A 43 -4.84 11.23 12.37
CA ALA A 43 -3.94 11.45 13.51
C ALA A 43 -3.40 10.18 14.19
N TYR A 44 -4.14 9.07 14.13
CA TYR A 44 -3.79 7.81 14.79
C TYR A 44 -3.43 6.68 13.82
N TYR A 45 -3.07 7.03 12.58
CA TYR A 45 -2.58 6.06 11.61
C TYR A 45 -1.06 5.90 11.76
N GLU A 46 -0.62 4.68 12.09
CA GLU A 46 0.80 4.32 12.09
C GLU A 46 1.14 3.70 10.73
N VAL A 47 1.89 4.43 9.90
CA VAL A 47 2.28 3.98 8.56
C VAL A 47 3.73 3.51 8.56
N ARG A 48 3.93 2.23 8.25
CA ARG A 48 5.26 1.64 8.03
C ARG A 48 5.42 1.25 6.58
N GLU A 49 6.50 1.67 5.95
CA GLU A 49 6.81 1.23 4.59
C GLU A 49 7.66 -0.04 4.60
N VAL A 50 7.35 -0.97 3.70
CA VAL A 50 8.19 -2.13 3.43
C VAL A 50 9.36 -1.69 2.54
N ASP A 51 10.58 -1.96 3.02
CA ASP A 51 11.80 -1.89 2.21
C ASP A 51 11.83 -3.06 1.20
N SER A 52 10.97 -2.96 0.20
CA SER A 52 10.79 -3.93 -0.88
C SER A 52 11.05 -3.29 -2.25
N GLY A 53 11.60 -4.08 -3.17
CA GLY A 53 11.69 -3.73 -4.60
C GLY A 53 10.36 -3.87 -5.34
N CYS A 54 10.40 -4.44 -6.55
CA CYS A 54 9.18 -4.74 -7.32
C CYS A 54 8.36 -5.87 -6.66
N CYS A 55 7.04 -5.85 -6.81
CA CYS A 55 6.16 -6.95 -6.40
C CYS A 55 6.31 -8.22 -7.26
N GLY A 56 6.91 -8.10 -8.45
CA GLY A 56 7.12 -9.20 -9.39
C GLY A 56 6.25 -9.17 -10.64
N MET A 57 5.21 -8.33 -10.70
CA MET A 57 4.29 -8.37 -11.85
C MET A 57 4.77 -7.64 -13.10
N ALA A 58 5.39 -6.47 -12.96
CA ALA A 58 5.95 -5.66 -14.06
C ALA A 58 5.13 -5.67 -15.38
N GLY A 59 3.81 -5.43 -15.31
CA GLY A 59 2.93 -5.46 -16.50
C GLY A 59 2.41 -6.86 -16.82
N SER A 60 2.56 -7.30 -18.08
CA SER A 60 2.19 -8.66 -18.53
C SER A 60 3.16 -9.73 -18.04
N PHE A 61 4.40 -9.34 -17.70
CA PHE A 61 5.47 -10.26 -17.31
C PHE A 61 5.03 -11.27 -16.25
N GLY A 62 4.39 -10.83 -15.17
CA GLY A 62 3.92 -11.73 -14.10
C GLY A 62 2.69 -12.57 -14.44
N TYR A 63 2.05 -12.35 -15.59
CA TYR A 63 0.94 -13.17 -16.08
C TYR A 63 1.37 -14.25 -17.08
N GLU A 64 2.59 -14.15 -17.61
CA GLU A 64 3.15 -15.12 -18.54
C GLU A 64 3.62 -16.36 -17.76
N ALA A 65 3.16 -17.55 -18.18
CA ALA A 65 3.39 -18.80 -17.44
C ALA A 65 4.89 -19.10 -17.28
N GLU A 66 5.69 -18.71 -18.27
CA GLU A 66 7.14 -18.87 -18.32
C GLU A 66 7.86 -18.00 -17.27
N HIS A 67 7.20 -16.95 -16.78
CA HIS A 67 7.76 -15.96 -15.86
C HIS A 67 7.17 -16.04 -14.45
N LEU A 68 6.24 -16.97 -14.20
CA LEU A 68 5.56 -17.10 -12.91
C LEU A 68 6.55 -17.27 -11.76
N ASP A 69 7.51 -18.18 -11.90
CA ASP A 69 8.50 -18.45 -10.85
C ASP A 69 9.35 -17.23 -10.53
N TRP A 70 9.78 -16.48 -11.56
CA TRP A 70 10.52 -15.24 -11.39
C TRP A 70 9.67 -14.15 -10.74
N SER A 71 8.42 -14.02 -11.16
CA SER A 71 7.45 -13.07 -10.59
C SER A 71 7.25 -13.31 -9.10
N LEU A 72 7.01 -14.56 -8.71
CA LEU A 72 6.86 -14.95 -7.30
C LEU A 72 8.17 -14.72 -6.53
N ALA A 73 9.30 -15.20 -7.06
CA ALA A 73 10.60 -15.05 -6.41
C ALA A 73 10.94 -13.59 -6.11
N MET A 74 10.61 -12.65 -7.01
CA MET A 74 10.82 -11.22 -6.79
C MET A 74 10.01 -10.68 -5.60
N GLY A 75 8.72 -11.00 -5.54
CA GLY A 75 7.84 -10.59 -4.43
C GLY A 75 8.27 -11.21 -3.09
N GLU A 76 8.72 -12.46 -3.14
CA GLU A 76 9.15 -13.24 -1.97
C GLU A 76 10.41 -12.72 -1.28
N ARG A 77 11.20 -11.85 -1.94
CA ARG A 77 12.43 -11.31 -1.33
C ARG A 77 12.16 -10.50 -0.07
N ARG A 78 11.07 -9.71 -0.05
CA ARG A 78 10.77 -8.75 1.03
C ARG A 78 9.28 -8.48 1.21
N LEU A 79 8.51 -8.35 0.12
CA LEU A 79 7.12 -7.91 0.19
C LEU A 79 6.21 -8.98 0.78
N MET A 80 6.23 -10.19 0.23
CA MET A 80 5.31 -11.25 0.68
C MET A 80 5.59 -11.71 2.12
N PRO A 81 6.86 -11.88 2.56
CA PRO A 81 7.15 -12.12 3.97
C PRO A 81 6.61 -11.03 4.89
N ALA A 82 6.85 -9.75 4.58
CA ALA A 82 6.36 -8.63 5.39
C ALA A 82 4.83 -8.59 5.49
N VAL A 83 4.12 -8.95 4.41
CA VAL A 83 2.65 -9.05 4.41
C VAL A 83 2.15 -10.22 5.26
N ARG A 84 2.83 -11.38 5.23
CA ARG A 84 2.46 -12.55 6.05
C ARG A 84 2.76 -12.35 7.53
N GLU A 85 3.86 -11.66 7.85
CA GLU A 85 4.24 -11.32 9.22
C GLU A 85 3.39 -10.19 9.80
N ALA A 86 2.79 -9.36 8.95
CA ALA A 86 1.86 -8.32 9.40
C ALA A 86 0.58 -8.95 9.96
N GLY A 87 0.22 -8.55 11.19
CA GLY A 87 -1.02 -8.97 11.83
C GLY A 87 -2.26 -8.75 10.96
N GLU A 88 -3.33 -9.50 11.24
CA GLU A 88 -4.58 -9.44 10.47
C GLU A 88 -5.24 -8.06 10.51
N ASP A 89 -5.03 -7.32 11.59
CA ASP A 89 -5.54 -5.96 11.80
C ASP A 89 -4.72 -4.87 11.08
N VAL A 90 -3.59 -5.24 10.45
CA VAL A 90 -2.75 -4.32 9.69
C VAL A 90 -3.29 -4.20 8.26
N ILE A 91 -3.56 -2.96 7.84
CA ILE A 91 -4.02 -2.65 6.48
C ILE A 91 -2.81 -2.69 5.54
N VAL A 92 -2.88 -3.48 4.46
CA VAL A 92 -1.85 -3.47 3.42
C VAL A 92 -2.20 -2.44 2.36
N ALA A 93 -1.31 -1.49 2.09
CA ALA A 93 -1.50 -0.41 1.12
C ALA A 93 -0.59 -0.59 -0.09
N ALA A 94 -1.16 -0.59 -1.31
CA ALA A 94 -0.40 -0.61 -2.56
C ALA A 94 -1.17 0.11 -3.68
N ALA A 95 -0.55 1.12 -4.30
CA ALA A 95 -1.19 1.93 -5.34
C ALA A 95 -1.34 1.18 -6.68
N GLY A 96 -0.41 0.29 -7.04
CA GLY A 96 -0.49 -0.45 -8.30
C GLY A 96 -1.50 -1.59 -8.26
N THR A 97 -2.37 -1.68 -9.27
CA THR A 97 -3.34 -2.77 -9.40
C THR A 97 -2.64 -4.13 -9.48
N SER A 98 -1.58 -4.26 -10.26
CA SER A 98 -0.80 -5.50 -10.35
C SER A 98 -0.13 -5.85 -9.02
N CYS A 99 0.33 -4.86 -8.25
CA CYS A 99 0.88 -5.10 -6.91
C CYS A 99 -0.18 -5.69 -5.97
N ARG A 100 -1.40 -5.12 -5.97
CA ARG A 100 -2.51 -5.64 -5.16
C ARG A 100 -2.91 -7.05 -5.58
N HIS A 101 -2.96 -7.33 -6.89
CA HIS A 101 -3.24 -8.67 -7.41
C HIS A 101 -2.19 -9.68 -6.94
N GLN A 102 -0.90 -9.36 -7.08
CA GLN A 102 0.17 -10.25 -6.68
C GLN A 102 0.20 -10.54 -5.18
N ILE A 103 -0.05 -9.51 -4.35
CA ILE A 103 -0.17 -9.69 -2.90
C ILE A 103 -1.33 -10.66 -2.60
N ALA A 104 -2.48 -10.49 -3.23
CA ALA A 104 -3.62 -11.38 -3.05
C ALA A 104 -3.30 -12.81 -3.53
N HIS A 105 -2.65 -12.96 -4.68
CA HIS A 105 -2.28 -14.26 -5.24
C HIS A 105 -1.27 -15.00 -4.33
N ALA A 106 -0.21 -14.34 -3.88
CA ALA A 106 0.88 -14.98 -3.15
C ALA A 106 0.64 -15.13 -1.64
N THR A 107 -0.28 -14.35 -1.05
CA THR A 107 -0.47 -14.33 0.41
C THR A 107 -1.92 -14.51 0.86
N GLY A 108 -2.89 -14.45 -0.05
CA GLY A 108 -4.32 -14.41 0.28
C GLY A 108 -4.78 -13.10 0.93
N ARG A 109 -3.87 -12.16 1.23
CA ARG A 109 -4.21 -10.87 1.85
C ARG A 109 -4.73 -9.89 0.80
N ARG A 110 -5.80 -9.17 1.15
CA ARG A 110 -6.26 -8.03 0.36
C ARG A 110 -5.42 -6.80 0.67
N ALA A 111 -4.79 -6.25 -0.36
CA ALA A 111 -4.21 -4.91 -0.32
C ALA A 111 -5.22 -3.87 -0.87
N TYR A 112 -5.15 -2.64 -0.36
CA TYR A 112 -6.02 -1.53 -0.72
C TYR A 112 -5.22 -0.42 -1.42
N HIS A 113 -5.89 0.32 -2.31
CA HIS A 113 -5.30 1.54 -2.84
C HIS A 113 -5.23 2.61 -1.72
N PRO A 114 -4.15 3.41 -1.60
CA PRO A 114 -4.04 4.44 -0.56
C PRO A 114 -5.24 5.41 -0.50
N ALA A 115 -5.82 5.75 -1.66
CA ALA A 115 -7.02 6.58 -1.73
C ALA A 115 -8.27 5.93 -1.09
N GLU A 116 -8.41 4.60 -1.16
CA GLU A 116 -9.51 3.90 -0.48
C GLU A 116 -9.36 3.98 1.04
N ILE A 117 -8.14 3.78 1.53
CA ILE A 117 -7.81 3.86 2.95
C ILE A 117 -8.13 5.26 3.50
N LEU A 118 -7.75 6.30 2.75
CA LEU A 118 -8.03 7.68 3.13
C LEU A 118 -9.50 8.04 3.05
N ARG A 119 -10.21 7.57 2.02
CA ARG A 119 -11.67 7.74 1.90
C ARG A 119 -12.38 7.15 3.11
N ASP A 120 -12.02 5.93 3.49
CA ASP A 120 -12.67 5.23 4.61
C ASP A 120 -12.32 5.86 5.97
N ALA A 121 -11.24 6.65 6.02
CA ALA A 121 -10.87 7.45 7.18
C ALA A 121 -11.64 8.78 7.29
N LEU A 122 -12.32 9.24 6.23
CA LEU A 122 -13.07 10.50 6.26
C LEU A 122 -14.35 10.38 7.08
N ILE A 123 -14.55 11.33 7.99
CA ILE A 123 -15.87 11.55 8.60
C ILE A 123 -16.68 12.33 7.58
N SER A 124 -17.58 11.67 6.86
CA SER A 124 -18.56 12.40 6.05
C SER A 124 -19.43 13.25 7.00
N PRO A 125 -19.82 14.49 6.62
CA PRO A 125 -20.93 15.13 7.30
C PRO A 125 -22.12 14.18 7.18
N GLN A 126 -22.77 13.84 8.30
CA GLN A 126 -24.09 13.22 8.22
C GLN A 126 -24.97 14.16 7.37
N LYS A 127 -25.46 13.65 6.24
CA LYS A 127 -26.55 14.32 5.52
C LYS A 127 -27.78 14.38 6.42
#